data_AF-O60243-F1
#
_entry.id   AF-O60243-F1
#
_cell.length_a   1.000
_cell.length_b   1.000
_cell.length_c   1.000
_cell.angle_alpha   90.00
_cell.angle_beta   90.00
_cell.angle_gamma   90.00
#
_symmetry.space_group_name_H-M   'P 1'
#
loop_
_entity.id
_entity.type
_entity.pdbx_description
1 polymer ?
#
loop_
_entity_poly.entity_id
_entity_poly.type
_entity_poly.pdbx_seq_one_letter_code
_entity_poly.pdbx_strand_id
1 'polypeptide(L)'
;MRRRRAGGRTMVERASKFVLVVAGSVCFMLILYQYAGPGLSLGAPGGRAPPDDLDLFPTPDPHYEKKYYFPVRELERSLRFDMKGDDVIVFLHIQKTGGTTFGRHLVQNVRLEVPCDCRPGQKKCTCYRPNRRETWLFSRFSTGWSCGLHADWTELTNCVPGVLDRRDSAALRTPRKFYYITLLRDPVSRYLSEWRHVQRGATWKTSLHMCDGRTPTPEELPPCYEGTDWSGCTLQEFMDCPYNLANNRQVRMLADLSLVGCYNLSFIPEGKRAQLLLESAKKNLRGMAFFGLTEFQRKTQYLFERTFNLKFIRPFMQYNSTRAGGVEVDEDTIRRIEELNDLDMQLYDYAKDLFQQRYQYKRQLERREQRLRSREERLLHRAKEALPREDADEPGRVPTEDYMSHIIEKW
;
A
#
# COMPACT_ATOMS: atom_id res chain seq x y z
N MET A 1 59.84 -53.09 10.44
CA MET A 1 59.88 -54.39 9.72
C MET A 1 58.56 -55.14 9.96
N ARG A 2 58.02 -55.82 8.92
CA ARG A 2 56.83 -56.73 8.87
C ARG A 2 55.44 -56.06 9.04
N ARG A 3 54.69 -55.77 7.97
CA ARG A 3 53.82 -56.62 7.10
C ARG A 3 52.80 -57.50 7.84
N ARG A 4 51.51 -57.22 7.65
CA ARG A 4 50.43 -58.11 7.11
C ARG A 4 49.09 -57.32 7.17
N ARG A 5 48.40 -57.10 6.03
CA ARG A 5 47.30 -57.92 5.43
C ARG A 5 46.13 -58.09 6.43
N ALA A 6 44.86 -57.95 6.09
CA ALA A 6 44.13 -57.80 4.83
C ALA A 6 42.70 -57.35 5.19
N GLY A 7 41.92 -56.91 4.21
CA GLY A 7 40.50 -56.65 4.41
C GLY A 7 39.88 -56.01 3.18
N GLY A 8 39.92 -56.70 2.04
CA GLY A 8 39.25 -56.27 0.83
C GLY A 8 37.75 -56.26 1.05
N ARG A 9 37.17 -55.07 1.19
CA ARG A 9 35.72 -54.88 1.06
C ARG A 9 35.34 -55.12 -0.39
N THR A 10 34.60 -56.19 -0.59
CA THR A 10 34.08 -56.69 -1.86
C THR A 10 33.39 -55.60 -2.66
N MET A 11 33.62 -55.58 -3.97
CA MET A 11 33.03 -54.62 -4.93
C MET A 11 31.50 -54.50 -4.80
N VAL A 12 30.84 -55.56 -4.31
CA VAL A 12 29.40 -55.64 -4.01
C VAL A 12 28.96 -54.65 -2.92
N GLU A 13 29.76 -54.41 -1.88
CA GLU A 13 29.40 -53.43 -0.82
C GLU A 13 29.47 -51.99 -1.34
N ARG A 14 30.42 -51.69 -2.23
CA ARG A 14 30.51 -50.36 -2.86
C ARG A 14 29.36 -50.13 -3.83
N ALA A 15 28.99 -51.13 -4.63
CA ALA A 15 27.85 -51.05 -5.52
C ALA A 15 26.54 -50.84 -4.74
N SER A 16 26.32 -51.61 -3.66
CA SER A 16 25.13 -51.48 -2.80
C SER A 16 25.00 -50.09 -2.16
N LYS A 17 26.10 -49.53 -1.64
CA LYS A 17 26.10 -48.16 -1.11
C LYS A 17 25.83 -47.11 -2.18
N PHE A 18 26.34 -47.30 -3.39
CA PHE A 18 26.08 -46.38 -4.50
C PHE A 18 24.61 -46.42 -4.93
N VAL A 19 24.01 -47.61 -5.02
CA VAL A 19 22.57 -47.75 -5.31
C VAL A 19 21.71 -47.10 -4.23
N LEU A 20 22.05 -47.25 -2.94
CA LEU A 20 21.33 -46.61 -1.84
C LEU A 20 21.42 -45.07 -1.89
N VAL A 21 22.57 -44.51 -2.25
CA VAL A 21 22.73 -43.05 -2.39
C VAL A 21 21.95 -42.53 -3.60
N VAL A 22 21.95 -43.24 -4.72
CA VAL A 22 21.16 -42.87 -5.92
C VAL A 22 19.66 -42.99 -5.62
N ALA A 23 19.22 -44.07 -4.98
CA ALA A 23 17.82 -44.26 -4.61
C ALA A 23 17.35 -43.20 -3.59
N GLY A 24 18.20 -42.86 -2.60
CA GLY A 24 17.93 -41.80 -1.63
C GLY A 24 17.86 -40.41 -2.27
N SER A 25 18.74 -40.12 -3.23
CA SER A 25 18.73 -38.89 -4.05
C SER A 25 17.44 -38.76 -4.86
N VAL A 26 17.02 -39.83 -5.53
CA VAL A 26 15.77 -39.85 -6.31
C VAL A 26 14.55 -39.67 -5.40
N CYS A 27 14.51 -40.35 -4.24
CA CYS A 27 13.42 -40.17 -3.29
C CYS A 27 13.38 -38.73 -2.73
N PHE A 28 14.53 -38.13 -2.42
CA PHE A 28 14.61 -36.75 -1.93
C PHE A 28 14.17 -35.74 -3.01
N MET A 29 14.52 -35.98 -4.28
CA MET A 29 14.04 -35.17 -5.41
C MET A 29 12.54 -35.33 -5.64
N LEU A 30 11.97 -36.53 -5.47
CA LEU A 30 10.53 -36.76 -5.57
C LEU A 30 9.76 -36.09 -4.42
N ILE A 31 10.31 -36.12 -3.19
CA ILE A 31 9.75 -35.41 -2.04
C ILE A 31 9.84 -33.90 -2.26
N LEU A 32 10.98 -33.37 -2.71
CA LEU A 32 11.10 -31.97 -3.07
C LEU A 32 10.13 -31.59 -4.19
N TYR A 33 9.89 -32.45 -5.18
CA TYR A 33 8.92 -32.19 -6.23
C TYR A 33 7.47 -32.19 -5.70
N GLN A 34 7.14 -33.10 -4.77
CA GLN A 34 5.83 -33.13 -4.10
C GLN A 34 5.59 -31.95 -3.15
N TYR A 35 6.63 -31.45 -2.47
CA TYR A 35 6.49 -30.39 -1.45
C TYR A 35 6.88 -28.99 -1.92
N ALA A 36 7.70 -28.85 -2.97
CA ALA A 36 8.04 -27.57 -3.61
C ALA A 36 7.11 -27.22 -4.78
N GLY A 37 6.17 -28.12 -5.11
CA GLY A 37 4.94 -27.81 -5.84
C GLY A 37 4.70 -28.73 -7.04
N PRO A 38 3.59 -29.46 -7.05
CA PRO A 38 3.01 -29.97 -8.28
C PRO A 38 1.77 -29.13 -8.58
N GLY A 39 1.98 -27.89 -9.03
CA GLY A 39 0.93 -27.09 -9.66
C GLY A 39 0.70 -27.44 -11.14
N LEU A 40 1.37 -28.49 -11.65
CA LEU A 40 1.22 -29.01 -13.00
C LEU A 40 0.09 -30.05 -13.04
N SER A 41 -1.16 -29.59 -12.98
CA SER A 41 -2.30 -30.37 -13.45
C SER A 41 -2.26 -30.44 -14.98
N LEU A 42 -1.68 -31.51 -15.51
CA LEU A 42 -2.00 -32.01 -16.85
C LEU A 42 -3.33 -32.76 -16.75
N GLY A 43 -4.43 -32.03 -16.94
CA GLY A 43 -5.77 -32.61 -16.88
C GLY A 43 -6.86 -31.61 -17.26
N ALA A 44 -7.45 -31.84 -18.44
CA ALA A 44 -8.62 -31.21 -19.04
C ALA A 44 -8.47 -29.74 -19.52
N PRO A 45 -8.86 -29.44 -20.78
CA PRO A 45 -9.00 -28.07 -21.25
C PRO A 45 -10.29 -27.49 -20.67
N GLY A 46 -10.24 -27.14 -19.40
CA GLY A 46 -11.24 -26.33 -18.72
C GLY A 46 -10.49 -25.20 -18.05
N GLY A 47 -9.91 -24.30 -18.84
CA GLY A 47 -9.20 -23.12 -18.35
C GLY A 47 -10.15 -22.26 -17.53
N ARG A 48 -10.22 -22.52 -16.20
CA ARG A 48 -10.64 -21.49 -15.27
C ARG A 48 -9.63 -20.37 -15.44
N ALA A 49 -10.09 -19.27 -16.03
CA ALA A 49 -9.36 -18.02 -16.03
C ALA A 49 -8.79 -17.79 -14.63
N PRO A 50 -7.54 -17.29 -14.50
CA PRO A 50 -7.02 -16.92 -13.19
C PRO A 50 -8.11 -16.10 -12.48
N PRO A 51 -8.39 -16.36 -11.20
CA PRO A 51 -9.49 -15.71 -10.50
C PRO A 51 -9.38 -14.22 -10.79
N ASP A 52 -10.46 -13.64 -11.31
CA ASP A 52 -10.48 -12.24 -11.72
C ASP A 52 -9.84 -11.42 -10.59
N ASP A 53 -8.97 -10.46 -10.92
CA ASP A 53 -8.25 -9.63 -9.93
C ASP A 53 -9.23 -8.98 -8.91
N LEU A 54 -10.52 -8.94 -9.23
CA LEU A 54 -11.59 -8.53 -8.35
C LEU A 54 -11.93 -9.46 -7.18
N ASP A 55 -11.76 -10.78 -7.31
CA ASP A 55 -12.07 -11.76 -6.25
C ASP A 55 -11.02 -11.75 -5.14
N LEU A 56 -9.84 -11.19 -5.42
CA LEU A 56 -8.77 -11.08 -4.44
C LEU A 56 -9.08 -10.05 -3.35
N PHE A 57 -9.96 -9.08 -3.62
CA PHE A 57 -10.23 -7.96 -2.71
C PHE A 57 -11.63 -8.05 -2.07
N PRO A 58 -11.78 -7.68 -0.78
CA PRO A 58 -13.04 -7.79 -0.07
C PRO A 58 -14.20 -7.11 -0.80
N THR A 59 -15.41 -7.66 -0.73
CA THR A 59 -16.57 -6.90 -1.21
C THR A 59 -16.76 -5.63 -0.35
N PRO A 60 -17.31 -4.55 -0.94
CA PRO A 60 -17.89 -3.48 -0.14
C PRO A 60 -18.75 -4.02 1.00
N ASP A 61 -18.64 -3.39 2.16
CA ASP A 61 -19.48 -3.72 3.31
C ASP A 61 -20.93 -3.34 3.00
N PRO A 62 -21.89 -4.28 3.01
CA PRO A 62 -23.29 -3.98 2.74
C PRO A 62 -23.97 -3.15 3.83
N HIS A 63 -23.41 -3.12 5.06
CA HIS A 63 -23.96 -2.36 6.20
C HIS A 63 -23.30 -0.99 6.38
N TYR A 64 -22.39 -0.61 5.49
CA TYR A 64 -21.75 0.69 5.56
C TYR A 64 -22.73 1.81 5.18
N GLU A 65 -22.98 2.70 6.13
CA GLU A 65 -23.77 3.92 5.95
C GLU A 65 -22.86 5.12 5.65
N LYS A 66 -23.20 5.88 4.61
CA LYS A 66 -22.48 7.10 4.23
C LYS A 66 -22.83 8.23 5.19
N LYS A 67 -21.82 8.85 5.79
CA LYS A 67 -22.01 9.97 6.73
C LYS A 67 -21.82 11.34 6.10
N TYR A 68 -20.88 11.47 5.17
CA TYR A 68 -20.52 12.73 4.54
C TYR A 68 -20.77 12.67 3.03
N TYR A 69 -21.07 13.83 2.45
CA TYR A 69 -21.14 13.97 1.00
C TYR A 69 -19.75 14.27 0.42
N PHE A 70 -19.32 13.47 -0.55
CA PHE A 70 -18.11 13.71 -1.34
C PHE A 70 -18.45 13.74 -2.84
N PRO A 71 -18.17 14.83 -3.56
CA PRO A 71 -18.34 14.86 -5.01
C PRO A 71 -17.40 13.85 -5.69
N VAL A 72 -17.75 13.42 -6.90
CA VAL A 72 -16.98 12.43 -7.68
C VAL A 72 -15.50 12.79 -7.79
N ARG A 73 -15.17 14.07 -7.98
CA ARG A 73 -13.79 14.57 -8.03
C ARG A 73 -12.97 14.31 -6.76
N GLU A 74 -13.59 13.98 -5.63
CA GLU A 74 -12.94 13.66 -4.35
C GLU A 74 -12.83 12.15 -4.13
N LEU A 75 -13.74 11.38 -4.74
CA LEU A 75 -13.74 9.92 -4.74
C LEU A 75 -12.80 9.33 -5.81
N GLU A 76 -12.74 9.96 -6.97
CA GLU A 76 -11.91 9.52 -8.08
C GLU A 76 -10.47 10.02 -7.89
N ARG A 77 -9.59 9.08 -7.56
CA ARG A 77 -8.14 9.29 -7.44
C ARG A 77 -7.43 8.34 -8.40
N SER A 78 -7.56 8.59 -9.70
CA SER A 78 -6.80 7.87 -10.74
C SER A 78 -5.74 8.82 -11.28
N LEU A 79 -4.48 8.59 -10.92
CA LEU A 79 -3.36 9.46 -11.31
C LEU A 79 -2.54 8.80 -12.40
N ARG A 80 -2.13 9.58 -13.40
CA ARG A 80 -1.11 9.17 -14.38
C ARG A 80 0.27 9.35 -13.77
N PHE A 81 0.64 8.47 -12.85
CA PHE A 81 1.95 8.50 -12.20
C PHE A 81 3.04 8.07 -13.17
N ASP A 82 3.91 9.02 -13.54
CA ASP A 82 5.03 8.79 -14.42
C ASP A 82 6.34 8.60 -13.65
N MET A 83 6.66 7.34 -13.37
CA MET A 83 7.90 6.97 -12.69
C MET A 83 9.17 7.32 -13.51
N LYS A 84 9.09 7.33 -14.85
CA LYS A 84 10.24 7.68 -15.72
C LYS A 84 10.39 9.21 -15.86
N GLY A 85 9.27 9.92 -15.84
CA GLY A 85 9.15 11.37 -15.68
C GLY A 85 9.50 11.84 -14.28
N ASP A 86 9.09 13.06 -13.91
CA ASP A 86 9.55 13.74 -12.69
C ASP A 86 8.70 13.47 -11.44
N ASP A 87 7.65 12.66 -11.53
CA ASP A 87 6.71 12.45 -10.43
C ASP A 87 7.34 11.78 -9.21
N VAL A 88 6.98 12.22 -8.00
CA VAL A 88 7.50 11.69 -6.73
C VAL A 88 6.37 11.38 -5.77
N ILE A 89 6.34 10.15 -5.24
CA ILE A 89 5.47 9.79 -4.12
C ILE A 89 6.13 10.22 -2.81
N VAL A 90 5.39 10.94 -1.95
CA VAL A 90 5.88 11.42 -0.65
C VAL A 90 5.08 10.74 0.47
N PHE A 91 5.71 9.87 1.25
CA PHE A 91 5.04 9.15 2.33
C PHE A 91 5.19 9.88 3.68
N LEU A 92 4.11 10.55 4.10
CA LEU A 92 3.97 11.14 5.43
C LEU A 92 3.63 10.02 6.44
N HIS A 93 4.62 9.65 7.25
CA HIS A 93 4.50 8.55 8.21
C HIS A 93 4.16 9.07 9.60
N ILE A 94 2.87 9.05 9.96
CA ILE A 94 2.40 9.35 11.32
C ILE A 94 2.79 8.19 12.25
N GLN A 95 3.25 8.51 13.46
CA GLN A 95 3.62 7.49 14.43
C GLN A 95 2.43 6.54 14.68
N LYS A 96 2.75 5.24 14.68
CA LYS A 96 1.86 4.13 15.12
C LYS A 96 0.64 3.85 14.23
N THR A 97 0.64 4.35 13.00
CA THR A 97 -0.39 4.05 11.98
C THR A 97 -0.01 2.88 11.05
N GLY A 98 0.84 1.95 11.50
CA GLY A 98 1.31 0.83 10.66
C GLY A 98 2.31 1.22 9.56
N GLY A 99 2.81 2.46 9.54
CA GLY A 99 3.66 2.98 8.47
C GLY A 99 5.02 2.29 8.31
N THR A 100 5.50 1.52 9.29
CA THR A 100 6.68 0.64 9.09
C THR A 100 6.37 -0.53 8.15
N THR A 101 5.19 -1.13 8.25
CA THR A 101 4.77 -2.22 7.35
C THR A 101 4.49 -1.67 5.95
N PHE A 102 3.72 -0.60 5.87
CA PHE A 102 3.39 0.03 4.58
C PHE A 102 4.62 0.62 3.87
N GLY A 103 5.50 1.30 4.61
CA GLY A 103 6.75 1.80 4.07
C GLY A 103 7.62 0.68 3.49
N ARG A 104 7.68 -0.50 4.12
CA ARG A 104 8.37 -1.67 3.54
C ARG A 104 7.69 -2.17 2.27
N HIS A 105 6.35 -2.18 2.22
CA HIS A 105 5.65 -2.53 0.99
C HIS A 105 6.02 -1.61 -0.17
N LEU A 106 6.17 -0.29 0.06
CA LEU A 106 6.57 0.66 -0.98
C LEU A 106 7.96 0.37 -1.57
N VAL A 107 8.92 -0.06 -0.75
CA VAL A 107 10.32 -0.28 -1.20
C VAL A 107 10.61 -1.72 -1.62
N GLN A 108 9.86 -2.72 -1.15
CA GLN A 108 10.17 -4.14 -1.35
C GLN A 108 9.05 -4.95 -2.02
N ASN A 109 7.82 -4.43 -2.09
CA ASN A 109 6.67 -5.21 -2.52
C ASN A 109 5.96 -4.62 -3.74
N VAL A 110 6.41 -3.50 -4.31
CA VAL A 110 5.85 -2.97 -5.57
C VAL A 110 6.52 -3.67 -6.74
N ARG A 111 5.74 -4.13 -7.74
CA ARG A 111 6.26 -4.67 -9.00
C ARG A 111 6.74 -3.50 -9.86
N LEU A 112 8.05 -3.40 -10.05
CA LEU A 112 8.72 -2.32 -10.78
C LEU A 112 9.63 -2.88 -11.87
N GLU A 113 9.83 -2.12 -12.95
CA GLU A 113 10.83 -2.41 -14.00
C GLU A 113 12.25 -2.47 -13.39
N VAL A 114 12.55 -1.51 -12.50
CA VAL A 114 13.77 -1.49 -11.68
C VAL A 114 13.36 -1.45 -10.21
N PRO A 115 13.46 -2.57 -9.46
CA PRO A 115 13.18 -2.60 -8.03
C PRO A 115 14.13 -1.72 -7.22
N CYS A 116 13.72 -1.32 -6.02
CA CYS A 116 14.64 -0.63 -5.11
C CYS A 116 15.77 -1.56 -4.63
N ASP A 117 17.00 -1.05 -4.54
CA ASP A 117 18.14 -1.77 -3.94
C ASP A 117 18.08 -1.65 -2.41
N CYS A 118 17.69 -2.74 -1.74
CA CYS A 118 17.60 -2.85 -0.29
C CYS A 118 18.67 -3.80 0.26
N ARG A 119 19.85 -3.26 0.60
CA ARG A 119 20.97 -4.08 1.11
C ARG A 119 20.73 -4.56 2.55
N PRO A 120 21.04 -5.84 2.87
CA PRO A 120 20.97 -6.34 4.24
C PRO A 120 21.73 -5.44 5.23
N GLY A 121 21.15 -5.18 6.41
CA GLY A 121 21.71 -4.31 7.44
C GLY A 121 21.48 -2.81 7.22
N GLN A 122 21.13 -2.36 6.01
CA GLN A 122 20.77 -0.96 5.76
C GLN A 122 19.29 -0.72 6.01
N LYS A 123 18.97 0.35 6.76
CA LYS A 123 17.58 0.77 6.96
C LYS A 123 17.00 1.48 5.74
N LYS A 124 17.83 2.06 4.89
CA LYS A 124 17.45 2.85 3.72
C LYS A 124 17.75 2.07 2.45
N CYS A 125 16.76 1.91 1.60
CA CYS A 125 16.88 1.38 0.25
C CYS A 125 17.13 2.50 -0.76
N THR A 126 17.67 2.16 -1.91
CA THR A 126 17.85 3.09 -3.02
C THR A 126 16.78 2.84 -4.08
N CYS A 127 15.82 3.76 -4.21
CA CYS A 127 14.68 3.64 -5.12
C CYS A 127 14.83 4.58 -6.33
N TYR A 128 15.70 4.20 -7.27
CA TYR A 128 15.91 5.00 -8.47
C TYR A 128 14.82 4.79 -9.52
N ARG A 129 14.66 5.80 -10.38
CA ARG A 129 13.87 5.68 -11.60
C ARG A 129 14.55 4.71 -12.59
N PRO A 130 13.81 4.04 -13.48
CA PRO A 130 14.40 3.11 -14.44
C PRO A 130 15.46 3.72 -15.37
N ASN A 131 15.33 5.01 -15.70
CA ASN A 131 16.14 5.72 -16.69
C ASN A 131 17.21 6.68 -16.09
N ARG A 132 17.19 6.93 -14.77
CA ARG A 132 18.09 7.92 -14.14
C ARG A 132 18.28 7.67 -12.65
N ARG A 133 19.41 8.13 -12.12
CA ARG A 133 19.79 8.01 -10.68
C ARG A 133 19.08 9.05 -9.79
N GLU A 134 17.79 9.23 -10.00
CA GLU A 134 16.93 10.11 -9.20
C GLU A 134 15.87 9.27 -8.48
N THR A 135 15.42 9.71 -7.30
CA THR A 135 14.41 8.96 -6.52
C THR A 135 13.00 9.29 -6.99
N TRP A 136 12.14 8.27 -7.12
CA TRP A 136 10.70 8.43 -7.34
C TRP A 136 9.90 8.37 -6.03
N LEU A 137 10.55 8.00 -4.92
CA LEU A 137 9.93 7.83 -3.61
C LEU A 137 10.67 8.65 -2.55
N PHE A 138 9.97 9.54 -1.87
CA PHE A 138 10.42 10.23 -0.67
C PHE A 138 9.78 9.59 0.56
N SER A 139 10.58 8.91 1.38
CA SER A 139 10.10 8.19 2.55
C SER A 139 11.25 7.86 3.51
N ARG A 140 10.92 7.49 4.75
CA ARG A 140 11.87 6.94 5.73
C ARG A 140 12.81 5.87 5.14
N PHE A 141 12.27 4.96 4.31
CA PHE A 141 13.02 3.81 3.81
C PHE A 141 13.65 4.05 2.43
N SER A 142 13.51 5.23 1.83
CA SER A 142 14.16 5.58 0.55
C SER A 142 15.11 6.78 0.68
N THR A 143 14.62 7.90 1.20
CA THR A 143 15.41 9.13 1.40
C THR A 143 15.91 9.28 2.83
N GLY A 144 15.30 8.56 3.79
CA GLY A 144 15.55 8.74 5.20
C GLY A 144 14.68 9.87 5.77
N TRP A 145 15.11 10.43 6.89
CA TRP A 145 14.43 11.56 7.54
C TRP A 145 14.99 12.90 7.06
N SER A 146 15.10 13.10 5.75
CA SER A 146 15.75 14.28 5.16
C SER A 146 15.07 15.61 5.49
N CYS A 147 13.79 15.57 5.90
CA CYS A 147 13.01 16.73 6.33
C CYS A 147 12.67 16.71 7.83
N GLY A 148 13.39 15.91 8.63
CA GLY A 148 13.09 15.70 10.05
C GLY A 148 12.50 14.33 10.35
N LEU A 149 12.73 13.86 11.59
CA LEU A 149 12.18 12.59 12.08
C LEU A 149 10.65 12.68 12.14
N HIS A 150 9.96 11.79 11.43
CA HIS A 150 8.49 11.81 11.34
C HIS A 150 7.92 13.17 10.88
N ALA A 151 8.59 13.80 9.91
CA ALA A 151 8.18 15.07 9.34
C ALA A 151 6.68 15.11 8.98
N ASP A 152 5.98 16.12 9.49
CA ASP A 152 4.54 16.29 9.29
C ASP A 152 4.19 17.00 7.98
N TRP A 153 2.90 17.30 7.76
CA TRP A 153 2.45 18.01 6.56
C TRP A 153 3.11 19.38 6.40
N THR A 154 3.22 20.14 7.49
CA THR A 154 3.82 21.48 7.50
C THR A 154 5.31 21.38 7.16
N GLU A 155 6.01 20.41 7.74
CA GLU A 155 7.44 20.20 7.46
C GLU A 155 7.69 19.70 6.04
N LEU A 156 6.96 18.67 5.58
CA LEU A 156 7.22 18.05 4.27
C LEU A 156 6.89 18.99 3.11
N THR A 157 5.78 19.71 3.18
CA THR A 157 5.37 20.63 2.10
C THR A 157 6.34 21.79 1.92
N ASN A 158 6.97 22.25 3.00
CA ASN A 158 7.99 23.31 2.96
C ASN A 158 9.41 22.79 2.65
N CYS A 159 9.71 21.50 2.89
CA CYS A 159 11.06 20.96 2.77
C CYS A 159 11.30 20.11 1.51
N VAL A 160 10.37 19.24 1.13
CA VAL A 160 10.58 18.21 0.10
C VAL A 160 10.97 18.79 -1.27
N PRO A 161 10.32 19.85 -1.79
CA PRO A 161 10.74 20.48 -3.05
C PRO A 161 12.21 20.93 -2.99
N GLY A 162 12.60 21.65 -1.93
CA GLY A 162 13.98 22.12 -1.76
C GLY A 162 15.02 21.00 -1.65
N VAL A 163 14.68 19.87 -1.02
CA VAL A 163 15.59 18.71 -0.90
C VAL A 163 15.79 18.00 -2.24
N LEU A 164 14.75 17.90 -3.05
CA LEU A 164 14.80 17.16 -4.31
C LEU A 164 15.29 18.02 -5.48
N ASP A 165 15.07 19.34 -5.44
CA ASP A 165 15.48 20.24 -6.53
C ASP A 165 16.94 20.70 -6.36
N ARG A 166 17.47 20.81 -5.12
CA ARG A 166 18.91 21.10 -4.90
C ARG A 166 19.85 20.01 -5.42
N ARG A 167 19.32 18.83 -5.74
CA ARG A 167 20.11 17.71 -6.27
C ARG A 167 20.17 17.68 -7.80
N ASP A 168 19.32 18.46 -8.48
CA ASP A 168 19.16 18.40 -9.93
C ASP A 168 19.30 19.81 -10.53
N SER A 169 20.17 19.98 -11.52
CA SER A 169 20.39 21.28 -12.19
C SER A 169 19.08 21.80 -12.83
N ALA A 170 18.54 22.88 -12.24
CA ALA A 170 17.15 23.33 -12.35
C ALA A 170 16.72 24.00 -13.67
N ALA A 171 17.55 24.08 -14.70
CA ALA A 171 17.32 25.07 -15.75
C ALA A 171 16.28 24.70 -16.84
N LEU A 172 15.82 23.44 -16.96
CA LEU A 172 15.05 23.00 -18.14
C LEU A 172 13.93 21.96 -17.88
N ARG A 173 13.57 21.68 -16.62
CA ARG A 173 12.62 20.60 -16.31
C ARG A 173 11.20 21.09 -16.01
N THR A 174 10.22 20.34 -16.51
CA THR A 174 8.81 20.48 -16.11
C THR A 174 8.67 20.42 -14.59
N PRO A 175 7.76 21.21 -13.98
CA PRO A 175 7.60 21.22 -12.54
C PRO A 175 7.29 19.81 -12.01
N ARG A 176 8.14 19.36 -11.09
CA ARG A 176 8.04 18.07 -10.42
C ARG A 176 6.72 17.98 -9.65
N LYS A 177 5.97 16.89 -9.86
CA LYS A 177 4.71 16.64 -9.14
C LYS A 177 4.96 15.80 -7.89
N PHE A 178 4.45 16.26 -6.76
CA PHE A 178 4.53 15.54 -5.48
C PHE A 178 3.18 14.93 -5.12
N TYR A 179 3.15 13.60 -5.02
CA TYR A 179 1.98 12.83 -4.63
C TYR A 179 2.10 12.41 -3.18
N TYR A 180 1.53 13.22 -2.29
CA TYR A 180 1.51 12.95 -0.87
C TYR A 180 0.57 11.79 -0.54
N ILE A 181 1.07 10.88 0.30
CA ILE A 181 0.33 9.75 0.82
C ILE A 181 0.55 9.56 2.32
N THR A 182 -0.42 8.96 3.00
CA THR A 182 -0.30 8.65 4.44
C THR A 182 -1.08 7.39 4.84
N LEU A 183 -0.91 6.96 6.08
CA LEU A 183 -1.77 5.98 6.75
C LEU A 183 -2.35 6.57 8.03
N LEU A 184 -3.62 6.27 8.26
CA LEU A 184 -4.33 6.56 9.51
C LEU A 184 -4.67 5.26 10.25
N ARG A 185 -5.05 5.45 11.51
CA ARG A 185 -5.49 4.40 12.41
C ARG A 185 -6.53 4.95 13.36
N ASP A 186 -7.45 4.09 13.79
CA ASP A 186 -8.37 4.37 14.88
C ASP A 186 -7.63 5.06 16.05
N PRO A 187 -8.09 6.25 16.52
CA PRO A 187 -7.33 7.06 17.46
C PRO A 187 -7.04 6.37 18.78
N VAL A 188 -7.99 5.64 19.36
CA VAL A 188 -7.79 4.89 20.62
C VAL A 188 -6.70 3.84 20.42
N SER A 189 -6.82 3.03 19.36
CA SER A 189 -5.85 1.99 19.01
C SER A 189 -4.46 2.57 18.70
N ARG A 190 -4.40 3.73 18.05
CA ARG A 190 -3.16 4.45 17.74
C ARG A 190 -2.51 4.98 19.01
N TYR A 191 -3.29 5.61 19.89
CA TYR A 191 -2.87 6.20 21.15
C TYR A 191 -2.29 5.14 22.10
N LEU A 192 -3.03 4.05 22.33
CA LEU A 192 -2.54 2.91 23.11
C LEU A 192 -1.27 2.27 22.52
N SER A 193 -1.20 2.20 21.18
CA SER A 193 0.01 1.73 20.52
C SER A 193 1.21 2.67 20.71
N GLU A 194 0.96 3.96 20.86
CA GLU A 194 1.96 4.99 21.12
C GLU A 194 2.45 4.92 22.54
N TRP A 195 1.54 4.92 23.52
CA TRP A 195 1.84 4.71 24.92
C TRP A 195 2.74 3.49 25.12
N ARG A 196 2.35 2.32 24.61
CA ARG A 196 3.19 1.11 24.73
C ARG A 196 4.56 1.26 24.09
N HIS A 197 4.72 2.10 23.06
CA HIS A 197 6.02 2.34 22.44
C HIS A 197 6.89 3.28 23.27
N VAL A 198 6.26 4.32 23.84
CA VAL A 198 6.88 5.30 24.73
C VAL A 198 7.32 4.64 26.04
N GLN A 199 6.46 3.80 26.63
CA GLN A 199 6.76 2.95 27.79
C GLN A 199 8.00 2.07 27.60
N ARG A 200 8.39 1.77 26.34
CA ARG A 200 9.61 1.01 26.00
C ARG A 200 10.77 1.89 25.51
N GLY A 201 10.73 3.20 25.78
CA GLY A 201 11.80 4.15 25.50
C GLY A 201 11.68 4.93 24.19
N ALA A 202 10.54 4.88 23.47
CA ALA A 202 10.36 5.74 22.31
C ALA A 202 10.07 7.19 22.72
N THR A 203 10.82 8.14 22.18
CA THR A 203 10.59 9.58 22.43
C THR A 203 10.34 10.38 21.16
N TRP A 204 11.00 9.98 20.06
CA TRP A 204 11.13 10.80 18.85
C TRP A 204 11.67 12.21 19.12
N LYS A 205 12.48 12.39 20.17
CA LYS A 205 13.00 13.69 20.63
C LYS A 205 13.88 14.45 19.63
N THR A 206 14.29 13.81 18.53
CA THR A 206 15.04 14.45 17.43
C THR A 206 14.13 14.89 16.27
N SER A 207 12.81 14.96 16.49
CA SER A 207 11.87 15.56 15.54
C SER A 207 12.08 17.07 15.56
N LEU A 208 12.05 17.72 14.39
CA LEU A 208 12.36 19.14 14.28
C LEU A 208 11.16 20.01 14.65
N HIS A 209 9.95 19.56 14.30
CA HIS A 209 8.72 20.33 14.49
C HIS A 209 8.77 21.68 13.76
N MET A 210 9.39 21.70 12.58
CA MET A 210 9.65 22.94 11.85
C MET A 210 8.34 23.57 11.35
N CYS A 211 8.11 24.82 11.74
CA CYS A 211 6.97 25.61 11.31
C CYS A 211 7.40 27.07 11.19
N ASP A 212 6.98 27.75 10.13
CA ASP A 212 7.39 29.12 9.79
C ASP A 212 8.92 29.35 9.86
N GLY A 213 9.69 28.36 9.41
CA GLY A 213 11.15 28.43 9.29
C GLY A 213 11.94 28.23 10.58
N ARG A 214 11.30 27.90 11.72
CA ARG A 214 11.98 27.65 13.00
C ARG A 214 11.46 26.40 13.71
N THR A 215 12.24 25.90 14.67
CA THR A 215 11.80 24.88 15.63
C THR A 215 11.09 25.56 16.82
N PRO A 216 10.16 24.88 17.51
CA PRO A 216 9.54 25.41 18.71
C PRO A 216 10.56 25.53 19.86
N THR A 217 10.32 26.47 20.77
CA THR A 217 11.09 26.57 22.02
C THR A 217 10.62 25.52 23.05
N PRO A 218 11.41 25.20 24.09
CA PRO A 218 10.98 24.32 25.17
C PRO A 218 9.71 24.80 25.89
N GLU A 219 9.44 26.10 25.90
CA GLU A 219 8.21 26.69 26.47
C GLU A 219 6.99 26.44 25.55
N GLU A 220 7.18 26.44 24.23
CA GLU A 220 6.12 26.14 23.26
C GLU A 220 5.81 24.63 23.19
N LEU A 221 6.81 23.79 23.46
CA LEU A 221 6.68 22.32 23.42
C LEU A 221 7.47 21.67 24.57
N PRO A 222 6.93 21.70 25.81
CA PRO A 222 7.58 21.07 26.95
C PRO A 222 7.59 19.53 26.85
N PRO A 223 8.60 18.84 27.43
CA PRO A 223 8.70 17.37 27.42
C PRO A 223 7.92 16.75 28.58
N CYS A 224 7.24 15.59 28.36
CA CYS A 224 6.41 14.92 29.40
C CYS A 224 7.22 14.11 30.40
N TYR A 225 8.54 14.16 30.31
CA TYR A 225 9.43 13.32 31.06
C TYR A 225 10.69 14.10 31.42
N GLU A 226 11.24 13.76 32.58
CA GLU A 226 12.55 14.20 33.00
C GLU A 226 13.62 13.22 32.48
N GLY A 227 14.79 13.74 32.09
CA GLY A 227 15.91 12.91 31.66
C GLY A 227 15.86 12.44 30.20
N THR A 228 16.19 11.16 29.96
CA THR A 228 16.49 10.67 28.60
C THR A 228 15.27 10.26 27.78
N ASP A 229 14.27 9.69 28.44
CA ASP A 229 13.03 9.17 27.86
C ASP A 229 11.94 8.99 28.94
N TRP A 230 10.76 8.52 28.50
CA TRP A 230 9.60 8.26 29.36
C TRP A 230 9.37 6.74 29.56
N SER A 231 10.46 5.97 29.67
CA SER A 231 10.40 4.52 29.87
C SER A 231 9.64 4.16 31.14
N GLY A 232 8.82 3.12 31.07
CA GLY A 232 8.05 2.65 32.22
C GLY A 232 6.78 3.44 32.54
N CYS A 233 6.50 4.56 31.84
CA CYS A 233 5.31 5.35 32.13
C CYS A 233 4.01 4.51 32.07
N THR A 234 3.17 4.71 33.07
CA THR A 234 1.83 4.14 33.15
C THR A 234 0.91 4.80 32.12
N LEU A 235 -0.21 4.16 31.82
CA LEU A 235 -1.21 4.76 30.92
C LEU A 235 -1.78 6.06 31.51
N GLN A 236 -1.97 6.09 32.84
CA GLN A 236 -2.44 7.26 33.57
C GLN A 236 -1.47 8.45 33.43
N GLU A 237 -0.19 8.26 33.75
CA GLU A 237 0.83 9.32 33.56
C GLU A 237 0.90 9.79 32.10
N PHE A 238 0.76 8.86 31.14
CA PHE A 238 0.74 9.18 29.72
C PHE A 238 -0.44 10.08 29.33
N MET A 239 -1.62 9.83 29.91
CA MET A 239 -2.84 10.60 29.67
C MET A 239 -2.86 11.94 30.42
N ASP A 240 -2.23 12.00 31.59
CA ASP A 240 -2.25 13.19 32.46
C ASP A 240 -1.33 14.31 31.99
N CYS A 241 -0.36 14.03 31.12
CA CYS A 241 0.50 15.06 30.55
C CYS A 241 -0.25 15.94 29.53
N PRO A 242 -0.50 17.24 29.81
CA PRO A 242 -1.34 18.08 28.96
C PRO A 242 -0.71 18.40 27.59
N TYR A 243 0.62 18.38 27.51
CA TYR A 243 1.39 18.66 26.30
C TYR A 243 1.91 17.39 25.62
N ASN A 244 1.32 16.22 25.92
CA ASN A 244 1.66 14.97 25.25
C ASN A 244 1.35 15.04 23.75
N LEU A 245 2.39 14.97 22.91
CA LEU A 245 2.27 14.97 21.45
C LEU A 245 1.48 13.77 20.89
N ALA A 246 1.16 12.76 21.71
CA ALA A 246 0.22 11.72 21.33
C ALA A 246 -1.20 12.25 21.17
N ASN A 247 -1.60 13.29 21.92
CA ASN A 247 -2.94 13.88 21.83
C ASN A 247 -3.13 14.51 20.45
N ASN A 248 -4.23 14.15 19.77
CA ASN A 248 -4.61 14.67 18.44
C ASN A 248 -3.46 14.63 17.41
N ARG A 249 -2.62 13.59 17.47
CA ARG A 249 -1.41 13.48 16.63
C ARG A 249 -1.75 13.48 15.14
N GLN A 250 -2.79 12.76 14.72
CA GLN A 250 -3.10 12.65 13.28
C GLN A 250 -3.57 13.98 12.72
N VAL A 251 -4.43 14.70 13.44
CA VAL A 251 -4.86 16.06 13.09
C VAL A 251 -3.67 17.01 13.05
N ARG A 252 -2.87 17.06 14.13
CA ARG A 252 -1.69 17.95 14.19
C ARG A 252 -0.73 17.69 13.04
N MET A 253 -0.44 16.41 12.73
CA MET A 253 0.52 16.07 11.69
C MET A 253 0.00 16.18 10.25
N LEU A 254 -1.32 16.34 10.05
CA LEU A 254 -1.93 16.55 8.74
C LEU A 254 -2.36 17.98 8.49
N ALA A 255 -2.51 18.79 9.54
CA ALA A 255 -2.83 20.19 9.43
C ALA A 255 -1.62 21.00 8.96
N ASP A 256 -1.92 22.13 8.33
CA ASP A 256 -0.99 23.25 8.19
C ASP A 256 -0.98 24.03 9.52
N LEU A 257 0.11 23.90 10.28
CA LEU A 257 0.26 24.49 11.61
C LEU A 257 0.51 26.01 11.54
N SER A 258 0.92 26.55 10.40
CA SER A 258 1.10 28.00 10.22
C SER A 258 -0.22 28.75 10.42
N LEU A 259 -1.35 28.13 10.06
CA LEU A 259 -2.70 28.68 10.21
C LEU A 259 -3.09 29.01 11.66
N VAL A 260 -2.38 28.45 12.64
CA VAL A 260 -2.67 28.59 14.06
C VAL A 260 -1.49 29.11 14.87
N GLY A 261 -0.51 29.75 14.21
CA GLY A 261 0.69 30.27 14.88
C GLY A 261 1.63 29.17 15.36
N CYS A 262 1.73 28.07 14.61
CA CYS A 262 2.59 26.93 14.90
C CYS A 262 2.30 26.33 16.29
N TYR A 263 3.32 26.24 17.15
CA TYR A 263 3.25 25.66 18.49
C TYR A 263 2.95 26.70 19.59
N ASN A 264 2.78 27.99 19.23
CA ASN A 264 2.34 29.00 20.18
C ASN A 264 0.83 28.85 20.48
N LEU A 265 0.51 28.21 21.60
CA LEU A 265 -0.87 27.94 22.01
C LEU A 265 -1.66 29.22 22.32
N SER A 266 -0.98 30.33 22.65
CA SER A 266 -1.60 31.61 22.98
C SER A 266 -1.95 32.48 21.77
N PHE A 267 -1.61 32.03 20.55
CA PHE A 267 -1.83 32.81 19.32
C PHE A 267 -3.31 33.05 19.02
N ILE A 268 -4.16 32.05 19.26
CA ILE A 268 -5.62 32.11 19.07
C ILE A 268 -6.32 31.26 20.13
N PRO A 269 -7.61 31.54 20.45
CA PRO A 269 -8.36 30.74 21.42
C PRO A 269 -8.42 29.25 21.05
N GLU A 270 -8.35 28.37 22.06
CA GLU A 270 -8.27 26.91 21.89
C GLU A 270 -9.36 26.34 20.99
N GLY A 271 -10.62 26.73 21.21
CA GLY A 271 -11.75 26.27 20.37
C GLY A 271 -11.60 26.67 18.90
N LYS A 272 -11.05 27.86 18.62
CA LYS A 272 -10.79 28.29 17.24
C LYS A 272 -9.60 27.56 16.64
N ARG A 273 -8.55 27.32 17.44
CA ARG A 273 -7.39 26.51 17.06
C ARG A 273 -7.81 25.10 16.65
N ALA A 274 -8.59 24.44 17.49
CA ALA A 274 -9.11 23.09 17.26
C ALA A 274 -9.90 23.01 15.94
N GLN A 275 -10.81 23.95 15.69
CA GLN A 275 -11.59 24.03 14.46
C GLN A 275 -10.68 24.18 13.22
N LEU A 276 -9.72 25.12 13.24
CA LEU A 276 -8.82 25.37 12.12
C LEU A 276 -7.91 24.17 11.81
N LEU A 277 -7.39 23.51 12.86
CA LEU A 277 -6.58 22.30 12.71
C LEU A 277 -7.37 21.16 12.09
N LEU A 278 -8.59 20.89 12.58
CA LEU A 278 -9.43 19.81 12.05
C LEU A 278 -9.81 20.04 10.58
N GLU A 279 -10.25 21.25 10.24
CA GLU A 279 -10.61 21.59 8.86
C GLU A 279 -9.41 21.56 7.91
N SER A 280 -8.24 22.01 8.38
CA SER A 280 -6.97 21.91 7.63
C SER A 280 -6.57 20.45 7.41
N ALA A 281 -6.61 19.61 8.44
CA ALA A 281 -6.29 18.19 8.34
C ALA A 281 -7.24 17.45 7.38
N LYS A 282 -8.56 17.68 7.47
CA LYS A 282 -9.56 17.12 6.53
C LYS A 282 -9.29 17.56 5.09
N LYS A 283 -9.04 18.86 4.88
CA LYS A 283 -8.73 19.42 3.55
C LYS A 283 -7.48 18.79 2.96
N ASN A 284 -6.38 18.71 3.72
CA ASN A 284 -5.10 18.17 3.26
C ASN A 284 -5.21 16.67 2.98
N LEU A 285 -5.79 15.88 3.90
CA LEU A 285 -6.00 14.45 3.73
C LEU A 285 -6.84 14.13 2.48
N ARG A 286 -7.92 14.88 2.27
CA ARG A 286 -8.77 14.72 1.07
C ARG A 286 -8.02 15.07 -0.21
N GLY A 287 -7.15 16.08 -0.15
CA GLY A 287 -6.30 16.56 -1.24
C GLY A 287 -5.12 15.64 -1.56
N MET A 288 -4.71 14.77 -0.64
CA MET A 288 -3.66 13.77 -0.88
C MET A 288 -4.00 12.85 -2.06
N ALA A 289 -2.95 12.36 -2.72
CA ALA A 289 -3.07 11.39 -3.82
C ALA A 289 -3.75 10.11 -3.34
N PHE A 290 -3.34 9.61 -2.17
CA PHE A 290 -3.85 8.38 -1.58
C PHE A 290 -3.67 8.42 -0.06
N PHE A 291 -4.58 7.82 0.68
CA PHE A 291 -4.34 7.43 2.06
C PHE A 291 -4.95 6.06 2.34
N GLY A 292 -4.37 5.35 3.29
CA GLY A 292 -4.88 4.07 3.74
C GLY A 292 -5.26 4.07 5.21
N LEU A 293 -5.99 3.03 5.61
CA LEU A 293 -6.38 2.78 6.99
C LEU A 293 -5.76 1.46 7.46
N THR A 294 -5.26 1.45 8.70
CA THR A 294 -4.54 0.32 9.29
C THR A 294 -5.43 -0.93 9.41
N GLU A 295 -6.71 -0.71 9.65
CA GLU A 295 -7.78 -1.69 9.88
C GLU A 295 -8.23 -2.37 8.58
N PHE A 296 -7.86 -1.83 7.41
CA PHE A 296 -8.31 -2.32 6.11
C PHE A 296 -7.15 -2.56 5.13
N GLN A 297 -6.18 -3.41 5.51
CA GLN A 297 -4.94 -3.63 4.74
C GLN A 297 -5.18 -3.99 3.26
N ARG A 298 -6.14 -4.88 2.97
CA ARG A 298 -6.47 -5.29 1.58
C ARG A 298 -7.16 -4.18 0.78
N LYS A 299 -8.03 -3.39 1.40
CA LYS A 299 -8.67 -2.23 0.74
C LYS A 299 -7.65 -1.11 0.49
N THR A 300 -6.73 -0.92 1.45
CA THR A 300 -5.59 0.00 1.35
C THR A 300 -4.71 -0.39 0.15
N GLN A 301 -4.35 -1.68 0.03
CA GLN A 301 -3.63 -2.18 -1.15
C GLN A 301 -4.39 -1.88 -2.44
N TYR A 302 -5.68 -2.26 -2.51
CA TYR A 302 -6.51 -2.07 -3.69
C TYR A 302 -6.51 -0.61 -4.15
N LEU A 303 -6.84 0.32 -3.25
CA LEU A 303 -6.91 1.74 -3.59
C LEU A 303 -5.54 2.28 -4.02
N PHE A 304 -4.44 1.91 -3.36
CA PHE A 304 -3.10 2.34 -3.78
C PHE A 304 -2.78 1.89 -5.21
N GLU A 305 -3.00 0.60 -5.51
CA GLU A 305 -2.72 0.03 -6.83
C GLU A 305 -3.49 0.77 -7.94
N ARG A 306 -4.77 1.08 -7.68
CA ARG A 306 -5.64 1.77 -8.63
C ARG A 306 -5.32 3.26 -8.75
N THR A 307 -4.83 3.88 -7.69
CA THR A 307 -4.48 5.30 -7.72
C THR A 307 -3.23 5.57 -8.53
N PHE A 308 -2.18 4.76 -8.37
CA PHE A 308 -0.90 4.95 -9.04
C PHE A 308 -0.72 4.07 -10.29
N ASN A 309 -1.70 3.21 -10.60
CA ASN A 309 -1.59 2.16 -11.61
C ASN A 309 -0.34 1.28 -11.40
N LEU A 310 -0.08 0.93 -10.15
CA LEU A 310 1.00 0.05 -9.71
C LEU A 310 0.40 -1.25 -9.16
N LYS A 311 1.20 -2.32 -9.07
CA LYS A 311 0.77 -3.60 -8.49
C LYS A 311 1.73 -4.04 -7.41
N PHE A 312 1.21 -4.54 -6.30
CA PHE A 312 2.07 -5.21 -5.32
C PHE A 312 2.33 -6.66 -5.74
N ILE A 313 3.50 -7.18 -5.38
CA ILE A 313 3.93 -8.55 -5.69
C ILE A 313 3.17 -9.53 -4.79
N ARG A 314 3.09 -9.23 -3.49
CA ARG A 314 2.39 -10.04 -2.48
C ARG A 314 1.19 -9.30 -1.89
N PRO A 315 0.10 -10.01 -1.56
CA PRO A 315 -1.05 -9.42 -0.89
C PRO A 315 -0.68 -8.88 0.51
N PHE A 316 -1.27 -7.75 0.89
CA PHE A 316 -1.15 -7.23 2.26
C PHE A 316 -1.88 -8.16 3.23
N MET A 317 -1.32 -8.35 4.42
CA MET A 317 -1.90 -9.20 5.47
C MET A 317 -2.48 -8.34 6.59
N GLN A 318 -3.68 -8.71 7.06
CA GLN A 318 -4.32 -8.05 8.20
C GLN A 318 -3.82 -8.69 9.51
N TYR A 319 -3.20 -7.88 10.37
CA TYR A 319 -2.72 -8.30 11.69
C TYR A 319 -3.53 -7.60 12.77
N ASN A 320 -4.57 -8.27 13.29
CA ASN A 320 -5.43 -7.70 14.34
C ASN A 320 -4.83 -7.85 15.74
N SER A 321 -3.98 -8.86 15.96
CA SER A 321 -3.21 -9.07 17.18
C SER A 321 -2.06 -8.06 17.29
N THR A 322 -2.42 -6.80 17.52
CA THR A 322 -1.44 -5.71 17.70
C THR A 322 -1.16 -5.50 19.19
N ARG A 323 -0.03 -4.85 19.50
CA ARG A 323 0.30 -4.48 20.88
C ARG A 323 -0.75 -3.59 21.57
N ALA A 324 -1.61 -2.92 20.80
CA ALA A 324 -2.74 -2.15 21.32
C ALA A 324 -3.95 -3.06 21.61
N GLY A 325 -4.20 -4.06 20.74
CA GLY A 325 -5.32 -4.99 20.93
C GLY A 325 -5.14 -5.99 22.08
N GLY A 326 -3.94 -6.09 22.66
CA GLY A 326 -3.68 -6.85 23.88
C GLY A 326 -3.71 -6.01 25.17
N VAL A 327 -4.12 -4.74 25.10
CA VAL A 327 -4.32 -3.92 26.29
C VAL A 327 -5.80 -4.02 26.67
N GLU A 328 -6.09 -4.64 27.80
CA GLU A 328 -7.40 -4.56 28.43
C GLU A 328 -7.52 -3.18 29.08
N VAL A 329 -8.50 -2.41 28.64
CA VAL A 329 -8.77 -1.04 29.08
C VAL A 329 -10.26 -0.95 29.37
N ASP A 330 -10.63 -0.42 30.54
CA ASP A 330 -12.03 -0.20 30.89
C ASP A 330 -12.68 0.89 30.03
N GLU A 331 -14.02 0.91 30.02
CA GLU A 331 -14.79 1.86 29.20
C GLU A 331 -14.54 3.32 29.59
N ASP A 332 -14.29 3.60 30.88
CA ASP A 332 -13.98 4.95 31.37
C ASP A 332 -12.66 5.48 30.80
N THR A 333 -11.63 4.64 30.78
CA THR A 333 -10.33 4.96 30.22
C THR A 333 -10.41 5.11 28.70
N ILE A 334 -11.22 4.29 28.02
CA ILE A 334 -11.49 4.46 26.58
C ILE A 334 -12.12 5.84 26.32
N ARG A 335 -13.19 6.20 27.04
CA ARG A 335 -13.84 7.52 26.92
C ARG A 335 -12.85 8.65 27.14
N ARG A 336 -12.00 8.54 28.15
CA ARG A 336 -10.98 9.55 28.43
C ARG A 336 -9.94 9.67 27.30
N ILE A 337 -9.53 8.56 26.69
CA ILE A 337 -8.64 8.57 25.52
C ILE A 337 -9.34 9.22 24.32
N GLU A 338 -10.64 8.95 24.11
CA GLU A 338 -11.44 9.60 23.07
C GLU A 338 -11.51 11.12 23.28
N GLU A 339 -11.73 11.60 24.50
CA GLU A 339 -11.70 13.03 24.85
C GLU A 339 -10.34 13.68 24.54
N LEU A 340 -9.24 13.05 24.96
CA LEU A 340 -7.88 13.52 24.67
C LEU A 340 -7.55 13.55 23.17
N ASN A 341 -8.29 12.78 22.38
CA ASN A 341 -8.11 12.64 20.93
C ASN A 341 -9.37 13.05 20.15
N ASP A 342 -10.20 13.96 20.67
CA ASP A 342 -11.49 14.32 20.06
C ASP A 342 -11.35 14.78 18.59
N LEU A 343 -10.33 15.58 18.27
CA LEU A 343 -10.09 15.99 16.88
C LEU A 343 -9.67 14.81 16.00
N ASP A 344 -8.81 13.93 16.53
CA ASP A 344 -8.42 12.68 15.85
C ASP A 344 -9.65 11.76 15.63
N MET A 345 -10.60 11.71 16.57
CA MET A 345 -11.85 10.95 16.45
C MET A 345 -12.70 11.51 15.30
N GLN A 346 -12.90 12.83 15.26
CA GLN A 346 -13.64 13.49 14.19
C GLN A 346 -12.93 13.36 12.82
N LEU A 347 -11.60 13.46 12.78
CA LEU A 347 -10.82 13.25 11.56
C LEU A 347 -10.94 11.80 11.08
N TYR A 348 -10.84 10.83 11.98
CA TYR A 348 -10.87 9.42 11.63
C TYR A 348 -12.26 8.99 11.16
N ASP A 349 -13.34 9.49 11.75
CA ASP A 349 -14.71 9.24 11.27
C ASP A 349 -14.89 9.75 9.84
N TYR A 350 -14.47 11.00 9.58
CA TYR A 350 -14.46 11.58 8.23
C TYR A 350 -13.58 10.79 7.25
N ALA A 351 -12.37 10.41 7.66
CA ALA A 351 -11.43 9.68 6.83
C ALA A 351 -11.90 8.27 6.50
N LYS A 352 -12.52 7.58 7.47
CA LYS A 352 -13.11 6.25 7.31
C LYS A 352 -14.25 6.29 6.30
N ASP A 353 -15.13 7.28 6.41
CA ASP A 353 -16.21 7.49 5.45
C ASP A 353 -15.65 7.73 4.03
N LEU A 354 -14.75 8.72 3.87
CA LEU A 354 -14.11 9.01 2.58
C LEU A 354 -13.40 7.78 1.99
N PHE A 355 -12.69 7.01 2.80
CA PHE A 355 -11.98 5.81 2.38
C PHE A 355 -12.94 4.71 1.87
N GLN A 356 -14.02 4.44 2.61
CA GLN A 356 -15.02 3.44 2.18
C GLN A 356 -15.72 3.91 0.91
N GLN A 357 -16.11 5.19 0.79
CA GLN A 357 -16.72 5.71 -0.44
C GLN A 357 -15.77 5.62 -1.64
N ARG A 358 -14.48 5.95 -1.47
CA ARG A 358 -13.45 5.76 -2.52
C ARG A 358 -13.35 4.30 -2.95
N TYR A 359 -13.31 3.39 -1.98
CA TYR A 359 -13.27 1.95 -2.23
C TYR A 359 -14.48 1.47 -3.03
N GLN A 360 -15.69 1.83 -2.58
CA GLN A 360 -16.95 1.49 -3.23
C GLN A 360 -17.04 2.06 -4.65
N TYR A 361 -16.74 3.35 -4.81
CA TYR A 361 -16.79 4.02 -6.10
C TYR A 361 -15.85 3.36 -7.11
N LYS A 362 -14.59 3.09 -6.72
CA LYS A 362 -13.63 2.43 -7.64
C LYS A 362 -14.06 1.00 -7.99
N ARG A 363 -14.60 0.23 -7.04
CA ARG A 363 -15.16 -1.11 -7.31
C ARG A 363 -16.34 -1.05 -8.27
N GLN A 364 -17.22 -0.05 -8.14
CA GLN A 364 -18.34 0.14 -9.05
C GLN A 364 -17.87 0.52 -10.47
N LEU A 365 -16.88 1.41 -10.59
CA LEU A 365 -16.27 1.75 -11.88
C LEU A 365 -15.66 0.52 -12.56
N GLU A 366 -14.85 -0.27 -11.86
CA GLU A 366 -14.23 -1.48 -12.44
C GLU A 366 -15.28 -2.52 -12.88
N ARG A 367 -16.33 -2.74 -12.07
CA ARG A 367 -17.45 -3.61 -12.46
C ARG A 367 -18.19 -3.10 -13.68
N ARG A 368 -18.35 -1.77 -13.81
CA ARG A 368 -18.97 -1.15 -15.01
C ARG A 368 -18.10 -1.35 -16.24
N GLU A 369 -16.79 -1.12 -16.13
CA GLU A 369 -15.82 -1.35 -17.21
C GLU A 369 -15.81 -2.81 -17.66
N GLN A 370 -15.81 -3.76 -16.74
CA GLN A 370 -15.90 -5.18 -17.06
C GLN A 370 -17.20 -5.54 -17.78
N ARG A 371 -18.36 -5.03 -17.31
CA ARG A 371 -19.65 -5.26 -17.98
C ARG A 371 -19.64 -4.72 -19.42
N LEU A 372 -19.00 -3.58 -19.65
CA LEU A 372 -18.85 -3.01 -21.00
C LEU A 372 -17.95 -3.90 -21.86
N ARG A 373 -16.78 -4.32 -21.37
CA ARG A 373 -15.87 -5.25 -22.07
C ARG A 373 -16.56 -6.57 -22.42
N SER A 374 -17.24 -7.20 -21.45
CA SER A 374 -17.99 -8.44 -21.69
C SER A 374 -19.18 -8.26 -22.63
N ARG A 375 -19.71 -7.04 -22.81
CA ARG A 375 -20.73 -6.73 -23.82
C ARG A 375 -20.11 -6.59 -25.20
N GLU A 376 -18.97 -5.89 -25.31
CA GLU A 376 -18.20 -5.74 -26.55
C GLU A 376 -17.69 -7.09 -27.07
N GLU A 377 -17.14 -7.94 -26.20
CA GLU A 377 -16.72 -9.31 -26.53
C GLU A 377 -17.89 -10.16 -27.07
N ARG A 378 -19.08 -10.04 -26.46
CA ARG A 378 -20.29 -10.71 -26.93
C ARG A 378 -20.76 -10.21 -28.30
N LEU A 379 -20.63 -8.90 -28.56
CA LEU A 379 -20.96 -8.33 -29.87
C LEU A 379 -19.96 -8.77 -30.94
N LEU A 380 -18.66 -8.81 -30.62
CA LEU A 380 -17.61 -9.31 -31.51
C LEU A 380 -17.78 -10.80 -31.82
N HIS A 381 -18.16 -11.62 -30.85
CA HIS A 381 -18.46 -13.04 -31.07
C HIS A 381 -19.64 -13.22 -32.04
N ARG A 382 -20.74 -12.50 -31.81
CA ARG A 382 -21.92 -12.54 -32.70
C ARG A 382 -21.60 -12.03 -34.11
N ALA A 383 -20.74 -11.02 -34.24
CA ALA A 383 -20.31 -10.53 -35.55
C ALA A 383 -19.49 -11.59 -36.31
N LYS A 384 -18.59 -12.32 -35.63
CA LYS A 384 -17.81 -13.42 -36.22
C LYS A 384 -18.66 -14.61 -36.65
N GLU A 385 -19.72 -14.93 -35.90
CA GLU A 385 -20.67 -15.99 -36.25
C GLU A 385 -21.58 -15.61 -37.44
N ALA A 386 -21.78 -14.30 -37.69
CA ALA A 386 -22.60 -13.80 -38.78
C ALA A 386 -21.83 -13.61 -40.11
N LEU A 387 -20.49 -13.76 -40.12
CA LEU A 387 -19.75 -13.80 -41.38
C LEU A 387 -20.07 -15.11 -42.12
N PRO A 388 -20.50 -15.07 -43.39
CA PRO A 388 -20.65 -16.27 -44.21
C PRO A 388 -19.33 -17.04 -44.22
N ARG A 389 -19.39 -18.35 -44.02
CA ARG A 389 -18.33 -19.24 -44.48
C ARG A 389 -18.31 -19.08 -46.01
N GLU A 390 -17.44 -18.22 -46.53
CA GLU A 390 -17.04 -18.37 -47.93
C GLU A 390 -16.42 -19.76 -48.03
N ASP A 391 -17.09 -20.60 -48.81
CA ASP A 391 -16.72 -21.97 -49.08
C ASP A 391 -15.27 -22.01 -49.56
N ALA A 392 -14.42 -22.55 -48.68
CA ALA A 392 -13.12 -23.04 -49.07
C ALA A 392 -13.33 -24.34 -49.86
N ASP A 393 -12.78 -24.34 -51.08
CA ASP A 393 -12.53 -25.49 -51.94
C ASP A 393 -13.74 -26.19 -52.60
N GLU A 394 -14.20 -25.64 -53.73
CA GLU A 394 -14.51 -26.49 -54.90
C GLU A 394 -13.70 -26.02 -56.11
N PRO A 395 -12.81 -26.86 -56.68
CA PRO A 395 -12.26 -26.61 -58.00
C PRO A 395 -13.38 -26.85 -59.03
N GLY A 396 -13.66 -25.84 -59.83
CA GLY A 396 -14.78 -25.78 -60.77
C GLY A 396 -15.06 -27.09 -61.51
N ARG A 397 -16.22 -27.67 -61.22
CA ARG A 397 -16.81 -28.74 -62.03
C ARG A 397 -17.81 -28.10 -63.00
N VAL A 398 -17.47 -28.23 -64.28
CA VAL A 398 -18.26 -27.80 -65.44
C VAL A 398 -19.70 -28.36 -65.34
N PRO A 399 -20.76 -27.56 -65.58
CA PRO A 399 -22.12 -28.07 -65.65
C PRO A 399 -22.28 -28.96 -66.89
N THR A 400 -22.56 -30.24 -66.70
CA THR A 400 -23.02 -31.12 -67.77
C THR A 400 -24.48 -30.80 -68.07
N GLU A 401 -24.73 -30.31 -69.28
CA GLU A 401 -26.02 -30.30 -69.95
C GLU A 401 -26.58 -31.72 -69.99
N ASP A 402 -27.72 -31.96 -69.35
CA ASP A 402 -28.80 -32.86 -69.82
C ASP A 402 -29.76 -33.16 -68.67
N TYR A 403 -30.88 -32.43 -68.58
CA TYR A 403 -32.15 -33.01 -68.07
C TYR A 403 -33.40 -32.16 -68.39
N MET A 404 -33.43 -31.48 -69.54
CA MET A 404 -34.63 -30.77 -70.04
C MET A 404 -35.01 -31.14 -71.48
N SER A 405 -34.33 -32.12 -72.09
CA SER A 405 -34.57 -32.59 -73.47
C SER A 405 -35.61 -33.73 -73.58
N HIS A 406 -36.31 -34.11 -72.52
CA HIS A 406 -37.21 -35.29 -72.54
C HIS A 406 -38.72 -35.05 -72.35
N ILE A 407 -39.22 -33.80 -72.37
CA ILE A 407 -40.67 -33.56 -72.10
C ILE A 407 -41.40 -32.70 -73.16
N ILE A 408 -40.78 -32.30 -74.28
CA ILE A 408 -41.45 -31.48 -75.32
C ILE A 408 -41.51 -32.16 -76.71
N GLU A 409 -41.57 -33.49 -76.76
CA GLU A 409 -42.05 -34.23 -77.94
C GLU A 409 -43.23 -35.12 -77.57
N LYS A 410 -44.34 -34.45 -77.28
CA LYS A 410 -45.72 -34.95 -77.35
C LYS A 410 -46.57 -33.71 -77.18
N TRP A 411 -47.03 -33.15 -78.31
CA TRP A 411 -48.13 -32.22 -78.57
C TRP A 411 -47.79 -31.26 -79.69
#